data_AF-A0A914MY96-F1
#
_entry.id   AF-A0A914MY96-F1
#
_cell.length_a   1.000
_cell.length_b   1.000
_cell.length_c   1.000
_cell.angle_alpha   90.00
_cell.angle_beta   90.00
_cell.angle_gamma   90.00
#
_symmetry.space_group_name_H-M   'P 1'
#
loop_
_entity.id
_entity.type
_entity.pdbx_description
1 polymer ?
#
loop_
_entity_poly.entity_id
_entity_poly.type
_entity_poly.pdbx_seq_one_letter_code
_entity_poly.pdbx_strand_id
1 'polypeptide(L)'
;MAFMPIKDGEFTSTIYGMIRDNKFTDAMRVLQYEVQRNPESRAALSLLGYCYYYIQDYIMAAECYEKLSELYPQHTDYRLYHAQALYNAYMFPEAVSVLALINDPKMEKKVVKLDAAIKYREEDLQNARILVEQFDSDDPDIEVNLACLDLKVIF
;
A
#
# COMPACT_ATOMS: atom_id res chain seq x y z
N MET A 1 -28.03 -13.14 -6.33
CA MET A 1 -28.62 -12.27 -5.28
C MET A 1 -28.60 -10.85 -5.80
N ALA A 2 -29.74 -10.16 -5.75
CA ALA A 2 -29.94 -8.85 -6.37
C ALA A 2 -29.15 -7.76 -5.64
N PHE A 3 -28.39 -6.98 -6.40
CA PHE A 3 -27.76 -5.73 -5.99
C PHE A 3 -28.86 -4.78 -5.47
N MET A 4 -28.83 -4.39 -4.20
CA MET A 4 -29.66 -3.27 -3.74
C MET A 4 -29.01 -1.99 -4.27
N PRO A 5 -29.68 -1.24 -5.16
CA PRO A 5 -29.14 0.04 -5.61
C PRO A 5 -29.09 0.97 -4.42
N ILE A 6 -27.88 1.39 -4.04
CA ILE A 6 -27.71 2.48 -3.08
C ILE A 6 -28.28 3.74 -3.73
N LYS A 7 -29.08 4.50 -2.98
CA LYS A 7 -29.70 5.72 -3.49
C LYS A 7 -28.62 6.71 -3.94
N ASP A 8 -28.87 7.36 -5.08
CA ASP A 8 -28.03 8.44 -5.59
C ASP A 8 -27.85 9.51 -4.49
N GLY A 9 -26.60 9.80 -4.12
CA GLY A 9 -26.23 10.74 -3.05
C GLY A 9 -25.89 10.13 -1.68
N GLU A 10 -26.28 8.88 -1.39
CA GLU A 10 -25.94 8.19 -0.13
C GLU A 10 -24.72 7.26 -0.28
N PHE A 11 -24.26 7.08 -1.51
CA PHE A 11 -23.22 6.14 -1.92
C PHE A 11 -21.92 6.28 -1.10
N THR A 12 -21.40 7.50 -1.03
CA THR A 12 -20.18 7.84 -0.30
C THR A 12 -20.32 7.56 1.19
N SER A 13 -21.42 8.01 1.82
CA SER A 13 -21.65 7.81 3.25
C SER A 13 -21.79 6.33 3.64
N THR A 14 -22.38 5.54 2.75
CA THR A 14 -22.58 4.10 2.94
C THR A 14 -21.25 3.36 2.91
N ILE A 15 -20.40 3.61 1.91
CA ILE A 15 -19.08 2.96 1.81
C ILE A 15 -18.19 3.34 2.99
N TYR A 16 -18.11 4.62 3.35
CA TYR A 16 -17.32 5.03 4.52
C TYR A 16 -17.86 4.42 5.82
N GLY A 17 -19.18 4.29 5.97
CA GLY A 17 -19.80 3.58 7.09
C GLY A 17 -19.40 2.11 7.14
N MET A 18 -19.47 1.41 6.00
CA MET A 18 -19.05 0.00 5.90
C MET A 18 -17.56 -0.17 6.25
N ILE A 19 -16.69 0.68 5.72
CA ILE A 19 -15.24 0.64 6.00
C ILE A 19 -14.98 0.90 7.49
N ARG A 20 -15.62 1.90 8.09
CA ARG A 20 -15.49 2.20 9.53
C ARG A 20 -15.93 1.03 10.39
N ASP A 21 -16.98 0.33 9.96
CA ASP A 21 -17.51 -0.84 10.66
C ASP A 21 -16.76 -2.16 10.30
N ASN A 22 -15.60 -2.06 9.60
CA ASN A 22 -14.77 -3.18 9.13
C ASN A 22 -15.48 -4.16 8.18
N LYS A 23 -16.57 -3.73 7.53
CA LYS A 23 -17.32 -4.52 6.54
C LYS A 23 -16.70 -4.39 5.15
N PHE A 24 -15.41 -4.73 5.03
CA PHE A 24 -14.65 -4.57 3.79
C PHE A 24 -15.26 -5.33 2.62
N THR A 25 -15.72 -6.56 2.83
CA THR A 25 -16.32 -7.38 1.77
C THR A 25 -17.63 -6.80 1.22
N ASP A 26 -18.45 -6.18 2.06
CA ASP A 26 -19.67 -5.51 1.62
C ASP A 26 -19.34 -4.22 0.84
N ALA A 27 -18.38 -3.43 1.33
CA ALA A 27 -17.88 -2.24 0.64
C ALA A 27 -17.30 -2.60 -0.74
N MET A 28 -16.55 -3.70 -0.84
CA MET A 28 -15.97 -4.18 -2.09
C MET A 28 -17.02 -4.51 -3.14
N ARG A 29 -18.12 -5.20 -2.79
CA ARG A 29 -19.18 -5.53 -3.77
C ARG A 29 -19.76 -4.26 -4.41
N VAL A 30 -19.93 -3.23 -3.61
CA VAL A 30 -20.44 -1.92 -4.04
C VAL A 30 -19.40 -1.20 -4.91
N LEU A 31 -18.14 -1.17 -4.47
CA LEU A 31 -17.04 -0.52 -5.17
C LEU A 31 -16.69 -1.19 -6.51
N GLN A 32 -16.75 -2.52 -6.58
CA GLN A 32 -16.54 -3.28 -7.82
C GLN A 32 -17.58 -2.90 -8.89
N TYR A 33 -18.84 -2.74 -8.49
CA TYR A 33 -19.89 -2.27 -9.40
C TYR A 33 -19.59 -0.87 -9.93
N GLU A 34 -19.09 0.04 -9.09
CA GLU A 34 -18.72 1.38 -9.55
C GLU A 34 -17.49 1.40 -10.44
N VAL A 35 -16.48 0.58 -10.16
CA VAL A 35 -15.31 0.43 -11.03
C VAL A 35 -15.73 -0.15 -12.39
N GLN A 36 -16.73 -1.03 -12.45
CA GLN A 36 -17.28 -1.50 -13.73
C GLN A 36 -17.96 -0.38 -14.52
N ARG A 37 -18.67 0.54 -13.85
CA ARG A 37 -19.36 1.68 -14.49
C ARG A 37 -18.41 2.79 -14.90
N ASN A 38 -17.43 3.09 -14.05
CA ASN A 38 -16.40 4.09 -14.27
C ASN A 38 -15.03 3.53 -13.86
N PRO A 39 -14.32 2.87 -14.80
CA PRO A 39 -13.05 2.22 -14.52
C PRO A 39 -11.92 3.15 -14.07
N GLU A 40 -12.04 4.45 -14.29
CA GLU A 40 -11.03 5.46 -13.94
C GLU A 40 -11.43 6.30 -12.72
N SER A 41 -12.50 5.92 -12.02
CA SER A 41 -12.93 6.60 -10.81
C SER A 41 -11.87 6.48 -9.71
N ARG A 42 -11.12 7.57 -9.49
CA ARG A 42 -10.11 7.69 -8.43
C ARG A 42 -10.62 7.23 -7.07
N ALA A 43 -11.79 7.70 -6.68
CA ALA A 43 -12.37 7.40 -5.37
C ALA A 43 -12.73 5.91 -5.25
N ALA A 44 -13.34 5.33 -6.29
CA ALA A 44 -13.73 3.93 -6.28
C ALA A 44 -12.50 3.02 -6.26
N LEU A 45 -11.50 3.27 -7.12
CA LEU A 45 -10.25 2.51 -7.15
C LEU A 45 -9.49 2.61 -5.82
N SER A 46 -9.42 3.82 -5.23
CA SER A 46 -8.66 4.03 -3.99
C SER A 46 -9.31 3.33 -2.80
N LEU A 47 -10.65 3.41 -2.68
CA LEU A 47 -11.37 2.71 -1.62
C LEU A 47 -11.39 1.20 -1.83
N LEU A 48 -11.41 0.74 -3.09
CA LEU A 48 -11.36 -0.67 -3.43
C LEU A 48 -10.00 -1.27 -3.09
N GLY A 49 -8.90 -0.62 -3.50
CA GLY A 49 -7.54 -1.01 -3.15
C GLY A 49 -7.31 -1.02 -1.63
N TYR A 50 -7.87 -0.05 -0.91
CA TYR A 50 -7.87 -0.04 0.55
C TYR A 50 -8.58 -1.27 1.12
N CYS A 51 -9.80 -1.58 0.65
CA CYS A 51 -10.53 -2.75 1.14
C CYS A 51 -9.77 -4.06 0.86
N TYR A 52 -9.22 -4.22 -0.35
CA TYR A 52 -8.40 -5.37 -0.72
C TYR A 52 -7.19 -5.53 0.21
N TYR A 53 -6.48 -4.43 0.51
CA TYR A 53 -5.35 -4.45 1.42
C TYR A 53 -5.74 -4.93 2.83
N TYR A 54 -6.87 -4.47 3.36
CA TYR A 54 -7.32 -4.87 4.71
C TYR A 54 -7.80 -6.31 4.81
N ILE A 55 -8.32 -6.88 3.73
CA ILE A 55 -8.63 -8.33 3.67
C ILE A 55 -7.40 -9.18 3.27
N GLN A 56 -6.21 -8.56 3.17
CA GLN A 56 -4.94 -9.18 2.81
C GLN A 56 -4.89 -9.76 1.39
N ASP A 57 -5.79 -9.31 0.52
CA ASP A 57 -5.71 -9.57 -0.91
C ASP A 57 -4.78 -8.55 -1.55
N TYR A 58 -3.49 -8.68 -1.24
CA TYR A 58 -2.48 -7.70 -1.59
C TYR A 58 -2.23 -7.60 -3.09
N ILE A 59 -2.47 -8.66 -3.85
CA ILE A 59 -2.37 -8.67 -5.32
C ILE A 59 -3.44 -7.75 -5.91
N MET A 60 -4.70 -7.94 -5.54
CA MET A 60 -5.79 -7.08 -6.03
C MET A 60 -5.64 -5.63 -5.53
N ALA A 61 -5.07 -5.42 -4.33
CA ALA A 61 -4.73 -4.09 -3.86
C ALA A 61 -3.64 -3.44 -4.74
N ALA A 62 -2.60 -4.18 -5.10
CA ALA A 62 -1.53 -3.72 -5.97
C ALA A 62 -2.08 -3.30 -7.34
N GLU A 63 -2.93 -4.11 -7.97
CA GLU A 63 -3.57 -3.77 -9.26
C GLU A 63 -4.38 -2.45 -9.18
N CYS A 64 -5.11 -2.22 -8.08
CA CYS A 64 -5.84 -0.98 -7.88
C CYS A 64 -4.90 0.23 -7.78
N TYR A 65 -3.81 0.11 -7.02
CA TYR A 65 -2.85 1.19 -6.82
C TYR A 65 -1.95 1.42 -8.03
N GLU A 66 -1.61 0.38 -8.79
CA GLU A 66 -0.93 0.46 -10.08
C GLU A 66 -1.73 1.36 -11.02
N LYS A 67 -2.99 1.02 -11.26
CA LYS A 67 -3.90 1.80 -12.12
C LYS A 67 -4.05 3.24 -11.63
N LEU A 68 -4.15 3.46 -10.31
CA LEU A 68 -4.19 4.82 -9.76
C LEU A 68 -2.90 5.60 -10.02
N SER A 69 -1.74 4.95 -9.95
CA SER A 69 -0.45 5.57 -10.20
C SER A 69 -0.22 5.93 -11.67
N GLU A 70 -0.85 5.19 -12.59
CA GLU A 70 -0.87 5.49 -14.03
C GLU A 70 -1.81 6.66 -14.36
N LEU A 71 -3.03 6.66 -13.79
CA LEU A 71 -4.03 7.70 -14.02
C LEU A 71 -3.67 9.03 -13.35
N TYR A 72 -2.97 8.97 -12.21
CA TYR A 72 -2.65 10.13 -11.39
C TYR A 72 -1.16 10.15 -11.00
N PRO A 73 -0.24 10.28 -11.97
CA PRO A 73 1.21 10.20 -11.73
C PRO A 73 1.76 11.30 -10.80
N GLN A 74 1.03 12.41 -10.65
CA GLN A 74 1.35 13.51 -9.73
C GLN A 74 1.04 13.19 -8.26
N HIS A 75 0.25 12.15 -7.99
CA HIS A 75 -0.09 11.71 -6.64
C HIS A 75 0.85 10.58 -6.21
N THR A 76 2.03 10.96 -5.73
CA THR A 76 3.12 10.04 -5.39
C THR A 76 2.73 8.99 -4.35
N ASP A 77 1.75 9.29 -3.48
CA ASP A 77 1.20 8.35 -2.50
C ASP A 77 0.73 7.04 -3.15
N TYR A 78 0.18 7.08 -4.37
CA TYR A 78 -0.31 5.87 -5.04
C TYR A 78 0.82 4.91 -5.41
N ARG A 79 2.00 5.41 -5.80
CA ARG A 79 3.17 4.56 -6.02
C ARG A 79 3.66 3.95 -4.72
N LEU A 80 3.62 4.71 -3.61
CA LEU A 80 3.99 4.17 -2.31
C LEU A 80 3.02 3.07 -1.86
N TYR A 81 1.70 3.27 -2.00
CA TYR A 81 0.70 2.24 -1.69
C TYR A 81 0.82 1.01 -2.59
N HIS A 82 1.15 1.21 -3.88
CA HIS A 82 1.43 0.13 -4.80
C HIS A 82 2.63 -0.70 -4.33
N ALA A 83 3.77 -0.06 -4.04
CA ALA A 83 4.96 -0.74 -3.52
C ALA A 83 4.69 -1.46 -2.18
N GLN A 84 3.89 -0.86 -1.28
CA GLN A 84 3.50 -1.49 -0.02
C GLN A 84 2.63 -2.74 -0.24
N ALA A 85 1.67 -2.68 -1.17
CA ALA A 85 0.87 -3.85 -1.52
C ALA A 85 1.74 -4.97 -2.10
N LEU A 86 2.65 -4.65 -3.02
CA LEU A 86 3.60 -5.61 -3.59
C LEU A 86 4.53 -6.23 -2.52
N TYR A 87 5.04 -5.43 -1.60
CA TYR A 87 5.82 -5.92 -0.46
C TYR A 87 5.05 -6.94 0.38
N ASN A 88 3.79 -6.66 0.73
CA ASN A 88 2.97 -7.60 1.49
C ASN A 88 2.54 -8.83 0.67
N ALA A 89 2.52 -8.72 -0.66
CA ALA A 89 2.33 -9.82 -1.60
C ALA A 89 3.62 -10.65 -1.84
N TYR A 90 4.73 -10.33 -1.17
CA TYR A 90 6.05 -10.95 -1.39
C TYR A 90 6.62 -10.76 -2.81
N MET A 91 6.13 -9.75 -3.54
CA MET A 91 6.61 -9.35 -4.86
C MET A 91 7.69 -8.27 -4.71
N PHE A 92 8.83 -8.65 -4.12
CA PHE A 92 9.89 -7.71 -3.76
C PHE A 92 10.57 -7.04 -4.97
N PRO A 93 10.91 -7.75 -6.06
CA PRO A 93 11.51 -7.10 -7.23
C PRO A 93 10.61 -6.00 -7.82
N GLU A 94 9.31 -6.27 -7.91
CA GLU A 94 8.31 -5.33 -8.39
C GLU A 94 8.16 -4.15 -7.43
N ALA A 95 8.11 -4.40 -6.12
CA ALA A 95 8.04 -3.34 -5.11
C ALA A 95 9.23 -2.37 -5.22
N VAL A 96 10.46 -2.89 -5.34
CA VAL A 96 11.68 -2.08 -5.52
C VAL A 96 11.61 -1.27 -6.82
N SER A 97 11.12 -1.87 -7.90
CA SER A 97 10.96 -1.17 -9.18
C SER A 97 10.02 0.04 -9.07
N VAL A 98 8.92 -0.11 -8.32
CA VAL A 98 7.97 0.98 -8.08
C VAL A 98 8.55 2.04 -7.16
N LEU A 99 9.30 1.65 -6.12
CA LEU A 99 10.01 2.59 -5.23
C LEU A 99 11.00 3.47 -6.00
N ALA A 100 11.73 2.90 -6.96
CA ALA A 100 12.67 3.65 -7.79
C ALA A 100 12.00 4.73 -8.68
N LEU A 101 10.68 4.65 -8.89
CA LEU A 101 9.91 5.65 -9.61
C LEU A 101 9.45 6.82 -8.72
N ILE A 102 9.67 6.75 -7.40
CA ILE A 102 9.27 7.78 -6.44
C ILE A 102 10.39 8.82 -6.30
N ASN A 103 10.24 9.93 -7.03
CA ASN A 103 11.20 11.05 -7.03
C ASN A 103 10.67 12.27 -6.24
N ASP A 104 10.04 12.03 -5.09
CA ASP A 104 9.48 13.08 -4.23
C ASP A 104 10.28 13.16 -2.92
N PRO A 105 11.02 14.27 -2.66
CA PRO A 105 11.80 14.44 -1.43
C PRO A 105 10.97 14.29 -0.15
N LYS A 106 9.65 14.57 -0.20
CA LYS A 106 8.78 14.39 0.96
C LYS A 106 8.52 12.92 1.30
N MET A 107 8.73 12.03 0.34
CA MET A 107 8.52 10.59 0.48
C MET A 107 9.81 9.83 0.77
N GLU A 108 10.98 10.47 0.66
CA GLU A 108 12.30 9.85 0.83
C GLU A 108 12.38 8.96 2.07
N LYS A 109 11.99 9.48 3.24
CA LYS A 109 11.96 8.70 4.49
C LYS A 109 11.08 7.45 4.41
N LYS A 110 9.90 7.55 3.79
CA LYS A 110 8.98 6.40 3.64
C LYS A 110 9.52 5.37 2.63
N VAL A 111 10.18 5.84 1.57
CA VAL A 111 10.80 5.00 0.55
C VAL A 111 11.96 4.21 1.16
N VAL A 112 12.90 4.88 1.84
CA VAL A 112 14.05 4.22 2.48
C VAL A 112 13.59 3.21 3.53
N LYS A 113 12.55 3.54 4.32
CA LYS A 113 11.96 2.60 5.29
C LYS A 113 11.40 1.34 4.63
N LEU A 114 10.65 1.48 3.53
CA LEU A 114 10.09 0.32 2.85
C LEU A 114 11.17 -0.50 2.14
N ASP A 115 12.18 0.14 1.55
CA ASP A 115 13.32 -0.55 0.93
C ASP A 115 14.13 -1.34 1.97
N ALA A 116 14.39 -0.75 3.15
CA ALA A 116 15.02 -1.45 4.26
C ALA A 116 14.22 -2.70 4.68
N ALA A 117 12.90 -2.59 4.76
CA ALA A 117 12.02 -3.71 5.08
C ALA A 117 12.05 -4.80 4.00
N ILE A 118 12.10 -4.42 2.72
CA ILE A 118 12.27 -5.35 1.59
C ILE A 118 13.60 -6.10 1.74
N LYS A 119 14.73 -5.39 1.91
CA LYS A 119 16.05 -6.01 2.06
C LYS A 119 16.12 -6.94 3.27
N TYR A 120 15.48 -6.57 4.37
CA TYR A 120 15.37 -7.44 5.54
C TYR A 120 14.60 -8.74 5.25
N ARG A 121 13.53 -8.69 4.45
CA ARG A 121 12.75 -9.87 4.03
C ARG A 121 13.51 -10.74 3.02
N GLU A 122 14.30 -10.13 2.15
CA GLU A 122 15.17 -10.82 1.18
C GLU A 122 16.44 -11.42 1.81
N GLU A 123 16.63 -11.28 3.13
CA GLU A 123 17.83 -11.70 3.88
C GLU A 123 19.11 -10.96 3.48
N ASP A 124 18.98 -9.85 2.76
CA ASP A 124 20.06 -8.92 2.47
C ASP A 124 20.28 -7.98 3.68
N LEU A 125 20.76 -8.56 4.78
CA LEU A 125 20.88 -7.87 6.06
C LEU A 125 21.91 -6.73 6.00
N GLN A 126 22.90 -6.84 5.12
CA GLN A 126 23.91 -5.81 4.92
C GLN A 126 23.27 -4.54 4.32
N ASN A 127 22.54 -4.66 3.21
CA ASN A 127 21.89 -3.51 2.61
C ASN A 127 20.73 -3.00 3.46
N ALA A 128 20.00 -3.88 4.15
CA ALA A 128 18.98 -3.47 5.11
C ALA A 128 19.56 -2.58 6.22
N ARG A 129 20.73 -2.95 6.78
CA ARG A 129 21.41 -2.12 7.79
C ARG A 129 21.82 -0.76 7.24
N ILE A 130 22.44 -0.73 6.05
CA ILE A 130 22.88 0.51 5.40
C ILE A 130 21.69 1.47 5.20
N LEU A 131 20.50 0.95 4.89
CA LEU A 131 19.29 1.77 4.74
C LEU A 131 18.73 2.23 6.10
N VAL A 132 18.73 1.38 7.13
CA VAL A 132 18.27 1.76 8.48
C VAL A 132 19.17 2.85 9.09
N GLU A 133 20.48 2.79 8.86
CA GLU A 133 21.44 3.81 9.33
C GLU A 133 21.25 5.18 8.66
N GLN A 134 20.46 5.27 7.58
CA GLN A 134 20.07 6.55 6.95
C GLN A 134 18.85 7.20 7.61
N PHE A 135 18.17 6.53 8.55
CA PHE A 135 17.04 7.13 9.26
C PHE A 135 17.54 8.29 10.13
N ASP A 136 16.65 9.23 10.44
CA ASP A 136 17.01 10.31 11.36
C ASP A 136 17.33 9.73 12.74
N SER A 137 18.26 10.36 13.45
CA SER A 137 18.68 9.89 14.79
C SER A 137 17.57 9.96 15.85
N ASP A 138 16.53 10.77 15.63
CA ASP A 138 15.33 10.87 16.48
C ASP A 138 14.17 9.98 16.00
N ASP A 139 14.35 9.23 14.90
CA ASP A 139 13.36 8.28 14.41
C ASP A 139 13.28 7.08 15.36
N PRO A 140 12.12 6.83 16.00
CA PRO A 140 11.98 5.75 16.98
C PRO A 140 12.19 4.35 16.37
N ASP A 141 12.09 4.22 15.03
CA ASP A 141 12.24 2.95 14.35
C ASP A 141 13.72 2.53 14.19
N ILE A 142 14.69 3.45 14.34
CA ILE A 142 16.11 3.13 14.07
C ILE A 142 16.66 2.08 15.04
N GLU A 143 16.49 2.29 16.35
CA GLU A 143 17.00 1.38 17.39
C GLU A 143 16.31 0.01 17.30
N VAL A 144 15.00 0.00 17.07
CA VAL A 144 14.20 -1.22 16.95
C VAL A 144 14.64 -2.04 15.73
N ASN A 145 14.86 -1.40 14.58
CA ASN A 145 15.27 -2.09 13.37
C ASN A 145 16.71 -2.60 13.43
N LEU A 146 17.64 -1.82 14.00
CA LEU A 146 19.02 -2.27 14.23
C LEU A 146 19.06 -3.49 15.17
N ALA A 147 18.27 -3.47 16.25
CA ALA A 147 18.15 -4.60 17.16
C ALA A 147 17.58 -5.85 16.45
N CYS A 148 16.55 -5.69 15.61
CA CYS A 148 16.02 -6.80 14.80
C CYS A 148 17.07 -7.39 13.85
N LEU A 149 17.89 -6.54 13.22
CA LEU A 149 18.98 -6.95 12.33
C LEU A 149 20.06 -7.72 13.10
N ASP A 150 20.52 -7.20 14.24
CA ASP A 150 21.52 -7.86 15.08
C ASP A 150 21.05 -9.24 15.56
N LEU A 151 19.78 -9.35 15.97
CA LEU A 151 19.20 -10.62 16.39
C LEU A 151 19.23 -11.67 15.27
N LYS A 152 18.92 -11.28 14.03
CA LYS A 152 18.85 -12.20 12.89
C LYS A 152 20.22 -12.70 12.41
N VAL A 153 21.32 -12.03 12.81
CA VAL A 153 22.70 -12.47 12.53
C VAL A 153 23.18 -13.52 13.56
N ILE A 154 22.56 -13.57 14.73
CA ILE A 154 23.00 -14.42 15.86
C ILE A 154 22.45 -15.85 15.78
N PHE A 155 21.39 -16.10 15.01
CA PHE A 155 20.74 -17.42 14.83
C PHE A 155 20.92 -17.96 13.42
#